data_AF-A0A653B1I3-F1
#
_entry.id   AF-A0A653B1I3-F1
#
_cell.length_a   1.000
_cell.length_b   1.000
_cell.length_c   1.000
_cell.angle_alpha   90.00
_cell.angle_beta   90.00
_cell.angle_gamma   90.00
#
_symmetry.space_group_name_H-M   'P 1'
#
loop_
_entity.id
_entity.type
_entity.pdbx_description
1 polymer ?
#
loop_
_entity_poly.entity_id
_entity_poly.type
_entity_poly.pdbx_seq_one_letter_code
_entity_poly.pdbx_strand_id
1 'polypeptide(L)' 'MSKKNGKRPNKAKSIVAQPLFRSRQERPLKGKGSYRREASQNWEASCFMGLFSSWIAQPAARAC' A
#
# COMPACT_ATOMS: atom_id res chain seq x y z
N MET A 1 -26.21 -11.72 -27.28
CA MET A 1 -27.32 -11.80 -26.30
C MET A 1 -26.98 -11.00 -25.05
N SER A 2 -27.57 -9.83 -24.85
CA SER A 2 -27.49 -9.12 -23.57
C SER A 2 -28.65 -9.59 -22.69
N LYS A 3 -28.35 -10.41 -21.66
CA LYS A 3 -29.38 -10.84 -20.70
C LYS A 3 -29.83 -9.60 -19.93
N LYS A 4 -31.10 -9.21 -20.10
CA LYS A 4 -31.72 -8.14 -19.30
C LYS A 4 -31.56 -8.50 -17.83
N ASN A 5 -30.83 -7.67 -17.09
CA ASN A 5 -30.65 -7.84 -15.65
C ASN A 5 -32.03 -7.71 -15.00
N GLY A 6 -32.60 -8.82 -14.52
CA GLY A 6 -33.85 -8.82 -13.76
C GLY A 6 -33.78 -7.81 -12.61
N LYS A 7 -34.93 -7.23 -12.23
CA LYS A 7 -35.04 -6.30 -11.10
C LYS A 7 -34.41 -6.94 -9.86
N ARG A 8 -33.18 -6.53 -9.51
CA ARG A 8 -32.50 -7.00 -8.31
C ARG A 8 -33.19 -6.36 -7.11
N PRO A 9 -33.68 -7.15 -6.14
CA PRO A 9 -34.52 -6.64 -5.05
C PRO A 9 -33.78 -5.69 -4.10
N ASN A 10 -32.45 -5.53 -4.22
CA ASN A 10 -31.69 -4.60 -3.40
C ASN A 10 -30.48 -4.01 -4.15
N LYS A 11 -30.56 -2.71 -4.50
CA LYS A 11 -29.50 -1.99 -5.20
C LYS A 11 -28.22 -1.89 -4.37
N ALA A 12 -28.32 -1.69 -3.06
CA ALA A 12 -27.15 -1.59 -2.17
C ALA A 12 -26.34 -2.90 -2.15
N LYS A 13 -26.99 -4.06 -2.04
CA LYS A 13 -26.30 -5.36 -2.12
C LYS A 13 -25.61 -5.57 -3.47
N SER A 14 -26.20 -5.08 -4.56
CA SER A 14 -25.57 -5.16 -5.88
C SER A 14 -24.33 -4.27 -6.01
N ILE A 15 -24.30 -3.13 -5.32
CA ILE A 15 -23.16 -2.21 -5.29
C ILE A 15 -22.02 -2.81 -4.46
N VAL A 16 -22.31 -3.34 -3.27
CA VAL A 16 -21.30 -3.98 -2.40
C VAL A 16 -20.61 -5.16 -3.09
N ALA A 17 -21.33 -5.89 -3.95
CA ALA A 17 -20.76 -7.00 -4.73
C ALA A 17 -19.88 -6.54 -5.92
N GLN A 18 -19.83 -5.24 -6.24
CA GLN A 18 -18.96 -4.74 -7.31
C GLN A 18 -17.48 -4.77 -6.88
N PRO A 19 -16.55 -4.94 -7.83
CA PRO A 19 -15.11 -4.90 -7.55
C PRO A 19 -14.65 -3.61 -6.86
N LEU A 20 -15.40 -2.52 -7.03
CA LEU A 20 -15.15 -1.24 -6.38
C LEU A 20 -15.09 -1.34 -4.85
N PHE A 21 -15.94 -2.19 -4.27
CA PHE A 21 -16.06 -2.39 -2.81
C PHE A 21 -15.40 -3.68 -2.33
N ARG A 22 -14.48 -4.26 -3.10
CA ARG A 22 -13.70 -5.41 -2.65
C ARG A 22 -12.85 -5.05 -1.43
N SER A 23 -12.59 -6.03 -0.57
CA SER A 23 -11.65 -5.86 0.54
C SER A 23 -10.24 -5.51 0.03
N ARG A 24 -9.58 -4.61 0.75
CA ARG A 24 -8.19 -4.22 0.50
C ARG A 24 -7.35 -4.72 1.67
N GLN A 25 -6.30 -5.46 1.35
CA GLN A 25 -5.29 -5.87 2.33
C GLN A 25 -4.05 -5.02 2.07
N GLU A 26 -3.62 -4.28 3.10
CA GLU A 26 -2.37 -3.54 3.04
C GLU A 26 -1.19 -4.51 3.15
N ARG A 27 -0.07 -4.16 2.51
CA ARG A 27 1.14 -4.99 2.57
C ARG A 27 1.81 -4.79 3.94
N PRO A 28 2.07 -5.86 4.71
CA PRO A 28 2.73 -5.72 6.00
C PRO A 28 4.18 -5.25 5.82
N LEU A 29 4.65 -4.40 6.74
CA LEU A 29 6.02 -3.91 6.75
C LEU A 29 7.02 -4.97 7.25
N LYS A 30 6.58 -5.90 8.10
CA LYS A 30 7.39 -6.97 8.66
C LYS A 30 6.55 -8.25 8.81
N GLY A 31 7.16 -9.42 8.61
CA GLY A 31 6.50 -10.72 8.77
C GLY A 31 6.17 -11.41 7.44
N LYS A 32 5.12 -12.23 7.41
CA LYS A 32 4.75 -13.01 6.21
C LYS A 32 4.35 -12.07 5.07
N GLY A 33 4.99 -12.21 3.91
CA GLY A 33 4.71 -11.39 2.74
C GLY A 33 5.33 -9.99 2.76
N SER A 34 6.18 -9.66 3.74
CA SER A 34 6.89 -8.37 3.79
C SER A 34 8.20 -8.35 2.99
N TYR A 35 8.66 -9.48 2.45
CA TYR A 35 9.91 -9.56 1.69
C TYR A 35 9.81 -8.75 0.38
N ARG A 36 10.77 -7.84 0.17
CA ARG A 36 10.92 -7.02 -1.03
C ARG A 36 12.16 -7.48 -1.79
N ARG A 37 11.98 -7.97 -3.02
CA ARG A 37 13.10 -8.44 -3.87
C ARG A 37 14.12 -7.34 -4.16
N GLU A 38 13.70 -6.08 -4.19
CA GLU A 38 14.54 -4.92 -4.54
C GLU A 38 15.33 -4.34 -3.36
N ALA A 39 15.06 -4.77 -2.12
CA ALA A 39 15.73 -4.24 -0.94
C ALA A 39 17.22 -4.60 -0.84
N SER A 40 17.72 -5.52 -1.67
CA SER A 40 19.15 -5.82 -1.75
C SER A 40 19.96 -4.74 -2.48
N GLN A 41 19.34 -3.97 -3.37
CA GLN A 41 20.02 -2.93 -4.16
C GLN A 41 19.92 -1.54 -3.52
N ASN A 42 18.92 -1.32 -2.65
CA ASN A 42 18.62 -0.02 -2.07
C ASN A 42 18.83 -0.03 -0.56
N TRP A 43 20.09 0.15 -0.13
CA TRP A 43 20.54 0.13 1.26
C TRP A 43 19.85 1.20 2.13
N GLU A 44 19.40 2.30 1.53
CA GLU A 44 18.61 3.38 2.16
C GLU A 44 17.22 2.91 2.63
N ALA A 45 16.69 1.83 2.05
CA ALA A 45 15.41 1.25 2.45
C ALA A 45 15.51 0.40 3.74
N SER A 46 16.72 0.22 4.29
CA SER A 46 16.91 -0.44 5.57
C SER A 46 16.52 0.50 6.71
N CYS A 47 15.77 0.00 7.71
CA CYS A 47 15.41 0.81 8.87
C CYS A 47 16.63 1.32 9.66
N PHE A 48 17.78 0.65 9.54
CA PHE A 48 19.02 1.05 10.19
C PHE A 48 19.73 2.17 9.41
N MET A 49 19.98 1.98 8.10
CA MET A 49 20.69 3.00 7.30
C MET A 49 19.82 4.21 6.98
N GLY A 50 18.51 4.04 6.77
CA GLY A 50 17.59 5.16 6.51
C GLY A 50 17.47 6.12 7.70
N LEU A 51 17.47 5.58 8.93
CA LEU A 51 17.48 6.40 10.14
C LEU A 51 18.82 7.09 10.35
N PHE A 52 19.93 6.38 10.09
CA PHE A 52 21.28 6.93 10.17
C PHE A 52 21.52 8.06 9.14
N SER A 53 21.11 7.86 7.88
CA SER A 53 21.19 8.89 6.83
C SER A 53 20.31 10.10 7.16
N SER A 54 19.10 9.89 7.69
CA SER A 54 18.22 10.98 8.16
C SER A 54 18.84 11.78 9.30
N TRP A 55 19.51 11.11 10.24
CA TRP A 55 20.18 11.74 11.37
C TRP A 55 21.45 12.51 10.96
N ILE A 56 22.27 11.95 10.07
CA ILE A 56 23.49 12.60 9.57
C ILE A 56 23.17 13.76 8.61
N ALA A 57 22.06 13.70 7.87
CA ALA A 57 21.64 14.78 6.98
C ALA A 57 21.10 16.03 7.70
N GLN A 58 20.98 16.02 9.03
CA GLN A 58 20.64 17.19 9.84
C GLN A 58 21.91 17.84 10.40
N PRO A 59 22.65 18.64 9.60
CA PRO A 59 22.82 20.04 9.99
C PRO A 59 23.02 21.00 8.80
N ALA A 60 22.13 21.01 7.79
CA ALA A 60 22.22 22.00 6.71
C ALA A 60 20.96 22.86 6.50
N ALA A 61 19.88 22.62 7.27
CA ALA A 61 18.62 23.36 7.14
C ALA A 61 18.34 24.35 8.28
N ARG A 62 19.37 24.75 9.06
CA ARG A 62 19.29 25.77 10.12
C ARG A 62 20.34 26.87 9.99
N ALA A 63 20.71 27.23 8.77
CA ALA A 63 21.50 28.42 8.50
C ALA A 63 20.95 29.09 7.23
N CYS A 64 19.98 29.99 7.42
CA CYS A 64 19.54 31.13 6.59
C CYS A 64 18.11 31.49 7.03
#